data_AF-A0A2V3IW91-F1
#
_entry.id   AF-A0A2V3IW91-F1
#
_cell.length_a   1.000
_cell.length_b   1.000
_cell.length_c   1.000
_cell.angle_alpha   90.00
_cell.angle_beta   90.00
_cell.angle_gamma   90.00
#
_symmetry.space_group_name_H-M   'P 1'
#
loop_
_entity.id
_entity.type
_entity.pdbx_description
1 polymer ?
#
loop_
_entity_poly.entity_id
_entity_poly.type
_entity_poly.pdbx_seq_one_letter_code
_entity_poly.pdbx_strand_id
1 'polypeptide(L)'
;MAFVNVPLLPTTQRRAHSAVTCSATPPTPQQRVSRRDLLSGAAAVTAALLAAALPSPASANIGKGLERAFSKVLFPKVGFNAPDALKPSENIVDKSVIETKEGQAALKKLKEYDTKIAQLYLQFKENPQLDLTPSVRNLVSISELRNALNVVNEAIDEQSQTETDKIVRGIIQDISELEVAAVLKKGGQRTPKKIDRTADWFEKITGDFTRLLSFYS
;
A
#
# COMPACT_ATOMS: atom_id res chain seq x y z
N MET A 1 62.55 16.71 -2.15
CA MET A 1 62.19 17.49 -3.35
C MET A 1 62.10 16.53 -4.53
N ALA A 2 60.88 16.27 -5.02
CA ALA A 2 60.61 15.66 -6.31
C ALA A 2 59.15 15.96 -6.65
N PHE A 3 58.94 17.07 -7.38
CA PHE A 3 57.64 17.43 -7.94
C PHE A 3 57.41 16.55 -9.17
N VAL A 4 56.43 15.65 -9.10
CA VAL A 4 55.97 14.89 -10.26
C VAL A 4 54.94 15.73 -10.99
N ASN A 5 55.34 16.11 -12.19
CA ASN A 5 54.62 16.88 -13.20
C ASN A 5 53.45 16.04 -13.75
N VAL A 6 52.21 16.49 -13.56
CA VAL A 6 51.02 15.87 -14.17
C VAL A 6 50.53 16.76 -15.31
N PRO A 7 50.50 16.27 -16.57
CA PRO A 7 50.06 17.07 -17.71
C PRO A 7 48.54 17.27 -17.75
N LEU A 8 48.13 18.55 -17.81
CA LEU A 8 46.81 19.03 -18.20
C LEU A 8 46.60 18.85 -19.70
N LEU A 9 45.43 18.33 -20.12
CA LEU A 9 44.83 18.43 -21.48
C LEU A 9 43.40 17.82 -21.42
N PRO A 10 42.49 18.10 -22.37
CA PRO A 10 42.00 19.41 -22.81
C PRO A 10 40.49 19.56 -22.61
N THR A 11 40.08 20.82 -22.43
CA THR A 11 38.73 21.35 -22.45
C THR A 11 37.99 20.95 -23.73
N THR A 12 36.99 20.07 -23.64
CA THR A 12 36.07 19.82 -24.76
C THR A 12 34.89 20.78 -24.67
N GLN A 13 35.06 21.92 -25.34
CA GLN A 13 34.05 22.93 -25.60
C GLN A 13 32.99 22.36 -26.56
N ARG A 14 31.78 22.04 -26.06
CA ARG A 14 30.68 21.57 -26.91
C ARG A 14 29.59 22.63 -27.02
N ARG A 15 29.67 23.35 -28.14
CA ARG A 15 28.59 23.90 -28.98
C ARG A 15 27.42 24.61 -28.27
N ALA A 16 27.52 25.94 -28.26
CA ALA A 16 26.35 26.82 -28.21
C ALA A 16 25.46 26.55 -29.43
N HIS A 17 24.21 26.18 -29.19
CA HIS A 17 23.14 26.28 -30.18
C HIS A 17 22.44 27.62 -29.94
N SER A 18 22.73 28.58 -30.82
CA SER A 18 21.99 29.82 -30.94
C SER A 18 20.64 29.58 -31.60
N ALA A 19 19.63 30.27 -31.04
CA ALA A 19 18.42 30.80 -31.66
C ALA A 19 17.41 29.83 -32.32
N VAL A 20 16.24 29.70 -31.68
CA VAL A 20 14.97 30.08 -32.32
C VAL A 20 14.09 30.74 -31.24
N THR A 21 14.05 32.07 -31.25
CA THR A 21 13.03 32.87 -30.59
C THR A 21 11.80 32.90 -31.49
N CYS A 22 10.78 32.10 -31.19
CA CYS A 22 9.44 32.31 -31.73
C CYS A 22 8.69 33.27 -30.80
N SER A 23 8.71 34.55 -31.16
CA SER A 23 7.80 35.57 -30.63
C SER A 23 6.41 35.32 -31.20
N ALA A 24 5.52 34.70 -30.43
CA ALA A 24 4.10 34.63 -30.72
C ALA A 24 3.36 35.63 -29.81
N THR A 25 2.80 36.65 -30.45
CA THR A 25 2.01 37.73 -29.87
C THR A 25 0.72 37.18 -29.24
N PRO A 26 0.31 37.65 -28.05
CA PRO A 26 -0.84 37.12 -27.32
C PRO A 26 -2.18 37.59 -27.89
N PRO A 27 -3.20 36.71 -28.04
CA PRO A 27 -4.57 37.15 -28.20
C PRO A 27 -5.18 37.62 -26.87
N THR A 28 -5.81 38.78 -26.97
CA THR A 28 -6.60 39.59 -26.02
C THR A 28 -7.60 38.77 -25.15
N PRO A 29 -7.91 39.21 -23.92
CA PRO A 29 -8.43 38.35 -22.86
C PRO A 29 -9.91 38.01 -23.03
N GLN A 30 -10.23 36.71 -23.05
CA GLN A 30 -11.61 36.26 -22.91
C GLN A 30 -12.04 36.31 -21.44
N GLN A 31 -13.21 36.90 -21.25
CA GLN A 31 -13.82 37.26 -19.98
C GLN A 31 -13.93 36.06 -19.02
N ARG A 32 -13.47 36.26 -17.79
CA ARG A 32 -13.71 35.37 -16.66
C ARG A 32 -15.21 35.35 -16.35
N VAL A 33 -15.90 34.31 -16.78
CA VAL A 33 -17.16 33.94 -16.12
C VAL A 33 -16.82 33.32 -14.78
N SER A 34 -17.09 34.07 -13.73
CA SER A 34 -16.84 33.68 -12.35
C SER A 34 -17.80 32.55 -11.97
N ARG A 35 -17.29 31.39 -11.58
CA ARG A 35 -18.07 30.23 -11.08
C ARG A 35 -18.87 30.52 -9.80
N ARG A 36 -18.77 31.75 -9.27
CA ARG A 36 -19.49 32.23 -8.09
C ARG A 36 -20.89 32.77 -8.40
N ASP A 37 -21.23 32.97 -9.67
CA ASP A 37 -22.55 33.45 -10.11
C ASP A 37 -23.50 32.33 -10.55
N LEU A 38 -23.04 31.06 -10.53
CA LEU A 38 -23.92 29.90 -10.59
C LEU A 38 -24.28 29.47 -9.17
N LEU A 39 -25.21 30.22 -8.59
CA LEU A 39 -26.31 29.70 -7.76
C LEU A 39 -25.84 28.87 -6.54
N SER A 40 -25.67 29.42 -5.35
CA SER A 40 -26.55 30.39 -4.68
C SER A 40 -28.02 30.05 -4.93
N GLY A 41 -28.47 28.97 -4.31
CA GLY A 41 -29.85 28.52 -4.32
C GLY A 41 -30.13 27.58 -3.16
N ALA A 42 -31.08 27.99 -2.32
CA ALA A 42 -31.71 27.27 -1.20
C ALA A 42 -30.97 27.28 0.15
N ALA A 43 -31.38 28.25 0.96
CA ALA A 43 -31.19 28.28 2.40
C ALA A 43 -32.25 27.41 3.12
N ALA A 44 -31.79 26.81 4.23
CA ALA A 44 -32.49 26.52 5.48
C ALA A 44 -33.64 25.49 5.51
N VAL A 45 -33.38 24.33 6.12
CA VAL A 45 -34.32 23.65 7.04
C VAL A 45 -33.56 23.00 8.20
N THR A 46 -33.82 23.53 9.40
CA THR A 46 -33.76 22.97 10.77
C THR A 46 -32.46 22.43 11.38
N ALA A 47 -32.04 23.13 12.43
CA ALA A 47 -31.30 22.61 13.58
C ALA A 47 -32.13 21.56 14.36
N ALA A 48 -31.50 20.45 14.73
CA ALA A 48 -31.68 19.72 16.00
C ALA A 48 -30.96 18.36 15.95
N LEU A 49 -29.87 18.22 16.70
CA LEU A 49 -29.49 17.03 17.50
C LEU A 49 -28.05 17.21 18.00
N LEU A 50 -27.93 17.98 19.08
CA LEU A 50 -26.81 17.85 20.00
C LEU A 50 -27.27 16.94 21.15
N ALA A 51 -26.35 16.09 21.61
CA ALA A 51 -26.40 15.22 22.79
C ALA A 51 -27.07 13.85 22.62
N ALA A 52 -26.24 12.80 22.45
CA ALA A 52 -26.07 11.70 23.40
C ALA A 52 -25.50 10.45 22.69
N ALA A 53 -24.20 10.19 22.84
CA ALA A 53 -23.70 8.81 22.80
C ALA A 53 -22.32 8.73 23.48
N LEU A 54 -22.34 8.12 24.66
CA LEU A 54 -21.19 7.62 25.40
C LEU A 54 -20.32 6.70 24.51
N PRO A 55 -19.00 6.57 24.78
CA PRO A 55 -18.17 5.58 24.11
C PRO A 55 -18.60 4.16 24.55
N SER A 56 -19.41 3.48 23.73
CA SER A 56 -19.63 2.05 23.89
C SER A 56 -18.41 1.27 23.40
N PRO A 57 -17.79 0.41 24.25
CA PRO A 57 -16.76 -0.53 23.82
C PRO A 57 -17.43 -1.71 23.13
N ALA A 58 -17.86 -1.51 21.88
CA ALA A 58 -18.33 -2.59 21.00
C ALA A 58 -17.35 -2.79 19.83
N SER A 59 -16.05 -2.77 20.14
CA SER A 59 -15.01 -3.17 19.20
C SER A 59 -14.48 -4.54 19.61
N ALA A 60 -15.26 -5.58 19.33
CA ALA A 60 -14.81 -6.96 19.52
C ALA A 60 -15.31 -7.95 18.46
N ASN A 61 -16.25 -7.59 17.58
CA ASN A 61 -16.83 -8.55 16.61
C ASN A 61 -16.99 -8.03 15.17
N ILE A 62 -16.51 -6.82 14.86
CA ILE A 62 -16.57 -6.26 13.49
C ILE A 62 -15.46 -6.85 12.57
N GLY A 63 -14.39 -7.42 13.14
CA GLY A 63 -13.23 -7.88 12.37
C GLY A 63 -13.48 -9.06 11.43
N LYS A 64 -14.18 -10.10 11.86
CA LYS A 64 -14.24 -11.37 11.10
C LYS A 64 -15.19 -11.35 9.90
N GLY A 65 -16.28 -10.60 9.99
CA GLY A 65 -17.27 -10.46 8.91
C GLY A 65 -16.86 -9.42 7.87
N LEU A 66 -16.29 -8.30 8.34
CA LEU A 66 -15.81 -7.24 7.46
C LEU A 66 -14.60 -7.70 6.65
N GLU A 67 -13.60 -8.38 7.22
CA GLU A 67 -12.43 -8.88 6.48
C GLU A 67 -12.81 -9.86 5.35
N ARG A 68 -13.71 -10.83 5.63
CA ARG A 68 -14.16 -11.80 4.61
C ARG A 68 -15.08 -11.19 3.55
N ALA A 69 -15.89 -10.20 3.92
CA ALA A 69 -16.71 -9.47 2.96
C ALA A 69 -15.86 -8.50 2.12
N PHE A 70 -14.92 -7.79 2.73
CA PHE A 70 -13.99 -6.87 2.05
C PHE A 70 -13.08 -7.59 1.07
N SER A 71 -12.46 -8.70 1.49
CA SER A 71 -11.56 -9.48 0.64
C SER A 71 -12.30 -10.03 -0.60
N LYS A 72 -13.51 -10.57 -0.45
CA LYS A 72 -14.32 -11.05 -1.59
C LYS A 72 -14.87 -9.95 -2.49
N VAL A 73 -15.25 -8.80 -1.94
CA VAL A 73 -15.85 -7.69 -2.71
C VAL A 73 -14.79 -6.86 -3.42
N LEU A 74 -13.64 -6.61 -2.80
CA LEU A 74 -12.55 -5.85 -3.41
C LEU A 74 -11.63 -6.70 -4.28
N PHE A 75 -11.47 -7.99 -3.98
CA PHE A 75 -10.56 -8.90 -4.68
C PHE A 75 -11.28 -10.22 -5.04
N PRO A 76 -12.22 -10.20 -6.01
CA PRO A 76 -12.96 -11.39 -6.41
C PRO A 76 -12.09 -12.46 -7.12
N LYS A 77 -10.83 -12.13 -7.44
CA LYS A 77 -9.93 -13.00 -8.19
C LYS A 77 -9.06 -13.84 -7.25
N VAL A 78 -9.63 -14.95 -6.77
CA VAL A 78 -8.83 -16.12 -6.35
C VAL A 78 -8.26 -16.80 -7.60
N GLY A 79 -7.40 -16.08 -8.31
CA GLY A 79 -6.76 -16.57 -9.52
C GLY A 79 -5.29 -16.29 -9.45
N PHE A 80 -4.53 -17.18 -8.81
CA PHE A 80 -3.10 -17.23 -9.05
C PHE A 80 -2.61 -18.68 -9.18
N ASN A 81 -2.14 -18.97 -10.38
CA ASN A 81 -1.43 -20.16 -10.79
C ASN A 81 -0.18 -20.35 -9.92
N ALA A 82 -0.27 -21.19 -8.89
CA ALA A 82 0.84 -22.00 -8.45
C ALA A 82 0.40 -23.46 -8.63
N PRO A 83 1.00 -24.23 -9.56
CA PRO A 83 0.90 -25.68 -9.46
C PRO A 83 1.48 -26.07 -8.09
N ASP A 84 0.72 -26.84 -7.31
CA ASP A 84 0.99 -27.24 -5.91
C ASP A 84 0.67 -26.22 -4.81
N ALA A 85 -0.48 -25.53 -4.92
CA ALA A 85 -1.11 -24.89 -3.77
C ALA A 85 -1.43 -25.95 -2.69
N LEU A 86 -0.55 -26.07 -1.67
CA LEU A 86 -0.85 -26.76 -0.43
C LEU A 86 -2.21 -26.26 0.07
N LYS A 87 -3.19 -27.17 0.11
CA LYS A 87 -4.45 -26.91 0.80
C LYS A 87 -4.08 -26.70 2.28
N PRO A 88 -4.76 -25.77 3.00
CA PRO A 88 -4.63 -25.68 4.45
C PRO A 88 -5.13 -26.98 5.06
N SER A 89 -4.26 -27.98 5.18
CA SER A 89 -4.53 -29.21 5.92
C SER A 89 -4.31 -28.90 7.40
N GLU A 90 -5.25 -29.34 8.24
CA GLU A 90 -5.29 -29.05 9.68
C GLU A 90 -4.07 -29.56 10.49
N ASN A 91 -3.15 -30.28 9.84
CA ASN A 91 -1.89 -30.80 10.40
C ASN A 91 -0.62 -30.04 9.97
N ILE A 92 -0.73 -28.96 9.20
CA ILE A 92 0.45 -28.17 8.79
C ILE A 92 0.92 -27.24 9.91
N VAL A 93 0.05 -26.87 10.86
CA VAL A 93 0.37 -25.88 11.89
C VAL A 93 0.55 -26.54 13.26
N ASP A 94 1.70 -26.33 13.86
CA ASP A 94 1.97 -26.62 15.25
C ASP A 94 1.19 -25.65 16.16
N LYS A 95 0.09 -26.18 16.70
CA LYS A 95 -0.81 -25.46 17.61
C LYS A 95 -0.10 -25.05 18.90
N SER A 96 0.94 -25.77 19.32
CA SER A 96 1.67 -25.45 20.56
C SER A 96 2.43 -24.13 20.47
N VAL A 97 2.93 -23.77 19.27
CA VAL A 97 3.60 -22.49 19.00
C VAL A 97 2.58 -21.35 18.88
N ILE A 98 1.46 -21.59 18.21
CA ILE A 98 0.41 -20.58 18.01
C ILE A 98 -0.37 -20.25 19.28
N GLU A 99 -0.58 -21.22 20.16
CA GLU A 99 -1.29 -21.01 21.43
C GLU A 99 -0.46 -20.22 22.45
N THR A 100 0.84 -20.04 22.22
CA THR A 100 1.67 -19.16 23.04
C THR A 100 1.22 -17.70 22.93
N LYS A 101 1.53 -16.90 23.96
CA LYS A 101 1.27 -15.45 23.97
C LYS A 101 1.92 -14.75 22.78
N GLU A 102 3.09 -15.24 22.36
CA GLU A 102 3.87 -14.67 21.25
C GLU A 102 3.23 -15.01 19.90
N GLY A 103 2.83 -16.26 19.69
CA GLY A 103 2.12 -16.70 18.48
C GLY A 103 0.78 -15.97 18.29
N GLN A 104 -0.03 -15.84 19.34
CA GLN A 104 -1.28 -15.07 19.28
C GLN A 104 -1.04 -13.57 19.02
N ALA A 105 -0.01 -12.99 19.64
CA ALA A 105 0.34 -11.59 19.41
C ALA A 105 0.81 -11.37 17.96
N ALA A 106 1.60 -12.29 17.40
CA ALA A 106 2.06 -12.23 16.02
C ALA A 106 0.88 -12.35 15.04
N LEU A 107 -0.02 -13.32 15.22
CA LEU A 107 -1.23 -13.46 14.39
C LEU A 107 -2.13 -12.23 14.46
N LYS A 108 -2.30 -11.65 15.65
CA LYS A 108 -3.06 -10.40 15.80
C LYS A 108 -2.42 -9.26 15.01
N LYS A 109 -1.10 -9.08 15.11
CA LYS A 109 -0.36 -8.08 14.34
C LYS A 109 -0.51 -8.29 12.84
N LEU A 110 -0.42 -9.53 12.34
CA LEU A 110 -0.58 -9.81 10.91
C LEU A 110 -1.98 -9.42 10.40
N LYS A 111 -3.04 -9.71 11.16
CA LYS A 111 -4.42 -9.25 10.83
C LYS A 111 -4.54 -7.73 10.88
N GLU A 112 -3.90 -7.09 11.86
CA GLU A 112 -3.86 -5.63 11.92
C GLU A 112 -3.13 -5.03 10.70
N TYR A 113 -2.06 -5.65 10.20
CA TYR A 113 -1.40 -5.21 8.96
C TYR A 113 -2.29 -5.41 7.74
N ASP A 114 -2.94 -6.57 7.59
CA ASP A 114 -3.85 -6.83 6.47
C ASP A 114 -5.01 -5.81 6.42
N THR A 115 -5.66 -5.56 7.56
CA THR A 115 -6.72 -4.55 7.66
C THR A 115 -6.23 -3.14 7.35
N LYS A 116 -5.04 -2.75 7.83
CA LYS A 116 -4.44 -1.44 7.51
C LYS A 116 -4.15 -1.29 6.03
N ILE A 117 -3.63 -2.33 5.38
CA ILE A 117 -3.32 -2.32 3.94
C ILE A 117 -4.62 -2.25 3.13
N ALA A 118 -5.65 -2.98 3.52
CA ALA A 118 -6.98 -2.89 2.91
C ALA A 118 -7.58 -1.48 3.05
N GLN A 119 -7.45 -0.85 4.22
CA GLN A 119 -7.89 0.53 4.44
C GLN A 119 -7.12 1.54 3.57
N LEU A 120 -5.79 1.38 3.44
CA LEU A 120 -5.00 2.20 2.53
C LEU A 120 -5.44 2.03 1.08
N TYR A 121 -5.75 0.80 0.67
CA TYR A 121 -6.21 0.55 -0.69
C TYR A 121 -7.53 1.26 -0.98
N LEU A 122 -8.46 1.29 -0.02
CA LEU A 122 -9.70 2.07 -0.15
C LEU A 122 -9.43 3.56 -0.29
N GLN A 123 -8.60 4.13 0.58
CA GLN A 123 -8.23 5.55 0.52
C GLN A 123 -7.57 5.87 -0.83
N PHE A 124 -6.77 4.95 -1.36
CA PHE A 124 -6.17 5.09 -2.68
C PHE A 124 -7.19 5.01 -3.82
N LYS A 125 -8.19 4.12 -3.74
CA LYS A 125 -9.28 4.05 -4.74
C LYS A 125 -10.12 5.32 -4.75
N GLU A 126 -10.43 5.86 -3.57
CA GLU A 126 -11.20 7.10 -3.42
C GLU A 126 -10.41 8.32 -3.94
N ASN A 127 -9.10 8.36 -3.65
CA ASN A 127 -8.22 9.43 -4.11
C ASN A 127 -6.90 8.88 -4.67
N PRO A 128 -6.84 8.56 -5.98
CA PRO A 128 -5.64 8.01 -6.62
C PRO A 128 -4.46 8.96 -6.67
N GLN A 129 -4.63 10.23 -6.29
CA GLN A 129 -3.56 11.24 -6.23
C GLN A 129 -3.03 11.47 -4.81
N LEU A 130 -3.55 10.75 -3.82
CA LEU A 130 -3.09 10.82 -2.43
C LEU A 130 -1.61 10.42 -2.31
N ASP A 131 -0.82 11.16 -1.52
CA ASP A 131 0.53 10.71 -1.20
C ASP A 131 0.47 9.56 -0.19
N LEU A 132 0.75 8.35 -0.67
CA LEU A 132 0.71 7.13 0.12
C LEU A 132 2.04 6.86 0.84
N THR A 133 3.12 7.52 0.42
CA THR A 133 4.48 7.30 0.93
C THR A 133 4.58 7.40 2.46
N PRO A 134 4.06 8.45 3.13
CA PRO A 134 4.13 8.53 4.58
C PRO A 134 3.27 7.46 5.25
N SER A 135 2.11 7.15 4.68
CA SER A 135 1.19 6.16 5.25
C SER A 135 1.79 4.76 5.19
N VAL A 136 2.33 4.33 4.04
CA VAL A 136 2.93 2.99 3.89
C VAL A 136 4.12 2.81 4.85
N ARG A 137 5.01 3.80 4.93
CA ARG A 137 6.20 3.76 5.82
C ARG A 137 5.85 3.72 7.31
N ASN A 138 4.80 4.45 7.71
CA ASN A 138 4.36 4.49 9.11
C ASN A 138 3.53 3.26 9.48
N LEU A 139 2.78 2.71 8.53
CA LEU A 139 1.88 1.58 8.78
C LEU A 139 2.62 0.25 8.84
N VAL A 140 3.76 0.12 8.16
CA VAL A 140 4.56 -1.11 8.16
C VAL A 140 5.97 -0.82 8.66
N SER A 141 6.20 -0.99 9.96
CA SER A 141 7.56 -1.26 10.43
C SER A 141 7.98 -2.62 9.88
N ILE A 142 8.79 -2.63 8.81
CA ILE A 142 9.27 -3.86 8.15
C ILE A 142 9.96 -4.80 9.14
N SER A 143 10.63 -4.23 10.15
CA SER A 143 11.28 -5.00 11.23
C SER A 143 10.25 -5.76 12.08
N GLU A 144 9.19 -5.08 12.52
CA GLU A 144 8.14 -5.70 13.33
C GLU A 144 7.31 -6.71 12.54
N LEU A 145 7.03 -6.41 11.27
CA LEU A 145 6.35 -7.33 10.36
C LEU A 145 7.18 -8.60 10.17
N ARG A 146 8.49 -8.47 9.89
CA ARG A 146 9.39 -9.64 9.74
C ARG A 146 9.41 -10.48 11.02
N ASN A 147 9.48 -9.86 12.19
CA ASN A 147 9.46 -10.59 13.46
C ASN A 147 8.15 -11.36 13.64
N ALA A 148 7.00 -10.75 13.34
CA ALA A 148 5.70 -11.43 13.41
C ALA A 148 5.58 -12.58 12.39
N LEU A 149 6.08 -12.38 11.16
CA LEU A 149 6.08 -13.40 10.11
C LEU A 149 6.97 -14.60 10.48
N ASN A 150 8.14 -14.36 11.08
CA ASN A 150 9.05 -15.44 11.50
C ASN A 150 8.43 -16.32 12.59
N VAL A 151 7.84 -15.72 13.63
CA VAL A 151 7.15 -16.46 14.71
C VAL A 151 6.03 -17.34 14.16
N VAL A 152 5.29 -16.82 13.18
CA VAL A 152 4.17 -17.53 12.56
C VAL A 152 4.68 -18.65 11.65
N ASN A 153 5.78 -18.43 10.93
CA ASN A 153 6.44 -19.45 10.10
C ASN A 153 7.06 -20.60 10.92
N GLU A 154 7.59 -20.33 12.11
CA GLU A 154 8.09 -21.37 13.03
C GLU A 154 7.01 -22.36 13.47
N ALA A 155 5.75 -21.92 13.47
CA ALA A 155 4.61 -22.77 13.78
C ALA A 155 4.18 -23.67 12.61
N ILE A 156 4.87 -23.66 11.47
CA ILE A 156 4.53 -24.49 10.30
C ILE A 156 5.43 -25.72 10.25
N ASP A 157 4.85 -26.85 9.88
CA ASP A 157 5.55 -28.11 9.62
C ASP A 157 6.64 -27.97 8.56
N GLU A 158 7.74 -28.69 8.75
CA GLU A 158 9.00 -28.55 8.00
C GLU A 158 8.81 -28.69 6.47
N GLN A 159 7.89 -29.56 6.04
CA GLN A 159 7.61 -29.76 4.61
C GLN A 159 6.91 -28.55 3.96
N SER A 160 6.15 -27.78 4.75
CA SER A 160 5.40 -26.60 4.29
C SER A 160 6.15 -25.29 4.52
N GLN A 161 7.20 -25.30 5.35
CA GLN A 161 8.02 -24.11 5.63
C GLN A 161 8.66 -23.50 4.38
N THR A 162 9.04 -24.32 3.39
CA THR A 162 9.63 -23.79 2.15
C THR A 162 8.65 -22.91 1.37
N GLU A 163 7.37 -23.30 1.32
CA GLU A 163 6.34 -22.52 0.64
C GLU A 163 5.94 -21.30 1.45
N THR A 164 5.84 -21.41 2.78
CA THR A 164 5.53 -20.25 3.62
C THR A 164 6.67 -19.23 3.62
N ASP A 165 7.93 -19.66 3.63
CA ASP A 165 9.07 -18.76 3.52
C ASP A 165 9.07 -17.99 2.19
N LYS A 166 8.63 -18.62 1.09
CA LYS A 166 8.41 -17.92 -0.19
C LYS A 166 7.32 -16.84 -0.05
N ILE A 167 6.21 -17.15 0.62
CA ILE A 167 5.12 -16.19 0.87
C ILE A 167 5.61 -15.03 1.75
N VAL A 168 6.31 -15.33 2.85
CA VAL A 168 6.88 -14.33 3.77
C VAL A 168 7.84 -13.39 3.03
N ARG A 169 8.73 -13.94 2.20
CA ARG A 169 9.63 -13.13 1.36
C ARG A 169 8.86 -12.29 0.33
N GLY A 170 7.83 -12.87 -0.28
CA GLY A 170 6.92 -12.18 -1.21
C GLY A 170 6.26 -10.96 -0.57
N ILE A 171 5.64 -11.12 0.60
CA ILE A 171 5.00 -10.03 1.34
C ILE A 171 5.97 -8.87 1.60
N ILE A 172 7.19 -9.17 2.07
CA ILE A 172 8.18 -8.12 2.39
C ILE A 172 8.64 -7.41 1.11
N GLN A 173 8.87 -8.16 0.03
CA GLN A 173 9.26 -7.60 -1.26
C GLN A 173 8.15 -6.72 -1.82
N ASP A 174 6.91 -7.20 -1.82
CA ASP A 174 5.76 -6.50 -2.40
C ASP A 174 5.44 -5.21 -1.64
N ILE A 175 5.60 -5.18 -0.32
CA ILE A 175 5.48 -3.94 0.46
C ILE A 175 6.58 -2.94 0.07
N SER A 176 7.81 -3.41 -0.15
CA SER A 176 8.92 -2.55 -0.59
C SER A 176 8.66 -1.99 -2.00
N GLU A 177 8.12 -2.80 -2.90
CA GLU A 177 7.72 -2.38 -4.25
C GLU A 177 6.52 -1.43 -4.22
N LEU A 178 5.58 -1.63 -3.30
CA LEU A 178 4.48 -0.70 -3.05
C LEU A 178 5.00 0.66 -2.63
N GLU A 179 6.00 0.74 -1.75
CA GLU A 179 6.63 2.01 -1.38
C GLU A 179 7.20 2.74 -2.59
N VAL A 180 7.91 2.02 -3.46
CA VAL A 180 8.49 2.57 -4.70
C VAL A 180 7.40 3.04 -5.66
N ALA A 181 6.33 2.25 -5.81
CA ALA A 181 5.18 2.60 -6.65
C ALA A 181 4.38 3.78 -6.10
N ALA A 182 4.28 3.89 -4.77
CA ALA A 182 3.55 4.93 -4.05
C ALA A 182 4.18 6.32 -4.22
N VAL A 183 5.49 6.42 -4.47
CA VAL A 183 6.20 7.69 -4.61
C VAL A 183 5.55 8.58 -5.65
N LEU A 184 4.99 9.71 -5.20
CA LEU A 184 4.49 10.77 -6.09
C LEU A 184 5.55 11.87 -6.21
N LYS A 185 5.85 12.30 -7.44
CA LYS A 185 6.73 13.46 -7.65
C LYS A 185 5.98 14.72 -7.21
N LYS A 186 6.67 15.64 -6.51
CA LYS A 186 6.09 16.91 -6.06
C LYS A 186 5.50 17.67 -7.27
N GLY A 187 4.21 18.01 -7.18
CA GLY A 187 3.47 18.70 -8.25
C GLY A 187 3.11 17.84 -9.46
N GLY A 188 3.42 16.54 -9.44
CA GLY A 188 3.05 15.59 -10.49
C GLY A 188 1.77 14.82 -10.16
N GLN A 189 1.03 14.44 -11.20
CA GLN A 189 -0.12 13.54 -11.09
C GLN A 189 0.29 12.11 -11.47
N ARG A 190 -0.31 11.09 -10.82
CA ARG A 190 -0.18 9.69 -11.24
C ARG A 190 -0.89 9.52 -12.58
N THR A 191 -0.20 8.86 -13.52
CA THR A 191 -0.81 8.40 -14.76
C THR A 191 -1.70 7.19 -14.49
N PRO A 192 -2.70 6.89 -15.35
CA PRO A 192 -3.56 5.72 -15.19
C PRO A 192 -2.77 4.42 -15.02
N LYS A 193 -1.74 4.21 -15.86
CA LYS A 193 -0.83 3.06 -15.76
C LYS A 193 -0.12 2.94 -14.40
N LYS A 194 0.19 4.07 -13.76
CA LYS A 194 0.81 4.06 -12.43
C LYS A 194 -0.23 3.76 -11.34
N ILE A 195 -1.46 4.24 -11.52
CA ILE A 195 -2.58 3.92 -10.62
C ILE A 195 -2.83 2.42 -10.63
N ASP A 196 -2.96 1.82 -11.82
CA ASP A 196 -3.18 0.39 -11.99
C ASP A 196 -2.04 -0.43 -11.35
N ARG A 197 -0.78 -0.04 -11.62
CA ARG A 197 0.38 -0.71 -11.00
C ARG A 197 0.38 -0.62 -9.47
N THR A 198 0.03 0.53 -8.90
CA THR A 198 -0.05 0.68 -7.45
C THR A 198 -1.20 -0.15 -6.88
N ALA A 199 -2.33 -0.22 -7.58
CA ALA A 199 -3.44 -1.09 -7.21
C ALA A 199 -3.05 -2.57 -7.23
N ASP A 200 -2.37 -3.03 -8.30
CA ASP A 200 -1.89 -4.42 -8.43
C ASP A 200 -1.02 -4.85 -7.23
N TRP A 201 -0.18 -3.96 -6.72
CA TRP A 201 0.63 -4.25 -5.53
C TRP A 201 -0.22 -4.41 -4.27
N PHE A 202 -1.25 -3.58 -4.07
CA PHE A 202 -2.20 -3.78 -2.97
C PHE A 202 -2.91 -5.14 -3.09
N GLU A 203 -3.33 -5.53 -4.30
CA GLU A 203 -4.03 -6.80 -4.52
C GLU A 203 -3.13 -8.01 -4.21
N LYS A 204 -1.86 -7.96 -4.64
CA LYS A 204 -0.88 -9.03 -4.36
C LYS A 204 -0.61 -9.17 -2.87
N ILE A 205 -0.35 -8.05 -2.19
CA ILE A 205 -0.04 -8.06 -0.74
C ILE A 205 -1.22 -8.64 0.04
N THR A 206 -2.45 -8.17 -0.21
CA THR A 206 -3.65 -8.71 0.45
C THR A 206 -3.88 -10.18 0.09
N GLY A 207 -3.60 -10.59 -1.14
CA GLY A 207 -3.65 -11.99 -1.57
C GLY A 207 -2.69 -12.88 -0.79
N ASP A 208 -1.44 -12.44 -0.61
CA ASP A 208 -0.42 -13.17 0.14
C ASP A 208 -0.73 -13.21 1.64
N PHE A 209 -1.21 -12.12 2.23
CA PHE A 209 -1.70 -12.13 3.62
C PHE A 209 -2.89 -13.08 3.79
N THR A 210 -3.85 -13.07 2.87
CA THR A 210 -5.00 -13.99 2.90
C THR A 210 -4.54 -15.44 2.81
N ARG A 211 -3.57 -15.73 1.94
CA ARG A 211 -2.98 -17.08 1.80
C ARG A 211 -2.27 -17.49 3.08
N LEU A 212 -1.44 -16.63 3.65
CA LEU A 212 -0.74 -16.92 4.90
C LEU A 212 -1.72 -17.15 6.05
N LEU A 213 -2.72 -16.27 6.21
CA LEU A 213 -3.72 -16.37 7.28
C LEU A 213 -4.63 -17.58 7.13
N SER A 214 -4.82 -18.11 5.91
CA SER A 214 -5.63 -19.31 5.66
C SER A 214 -5.07 -20.58 6.30
N PHE A 215 -3.76 -20.61 6.61
CA PHE A 215 -3.14 -21.71 7.36
C PHE A 215 -3.55 -21.71 8.85
N TYR A 216 -3.98 -20.57 9.38
CA TYR A 216 -4.28 -20.36 10.80
C TYR A 216 -5.78 -20.09 11.09
N SER A 217 -6.64 -20.21 10.07
CA SER A 217 -8.05 -19.80 10.11
C SER A 217 -9.03 -20.94 10.32
#